data_AF-A0A1U9VMT9-F1
#
_entry.id   AF-A0A1U9VMT9-F1
#
_cell.length_a   1.000
_cell.length_b   1.000
_cell.length_c   1.000
_cell.angle_alpha   90.00
_cell.angle_beta   90.00
_cell.angle_gamma   90.00
#
_symmetry.space_group_name_H-M   'P 1'
#
loop_
_entity.id
_entity.type
_entity.pdbx_description
1 polymer ?
#
loop_
_entity_poly.entity_id
_entity_poly.type
_entity_poly.pdbx_seq_one_letter_code
_entity_poly.pdbx_strand_id
1 'polypeptide(L)'
;MRLLAMKPGHDGNLAYIANGRLEFSFEAEKDSGNRYAPIGATNLIEAMRHTPDIPEAIVISGWSAGVDPMGRPIGAGYMGLEPPSLSEISLFGQPVKLLLIRHQ
;
A
#
# COMPACT_ATOMS: atom_id res chain seq x y z
N MET A 1 -10.03 -4.24 14.03
CA MET A 1 -9.23 -4.48 12.82
C MET A 1 -8.66 -3.16 12.32
N ARG A 2 -7.33 -3.04 12.31
CA ARG A 2 -6.57 -1.89 11.81
C ARG A 2 -5.68 -2.31 10.65
N LEU A 3 -5.87 -1.72 9.47
CA LEU A 3 -5.13 -2.05 8.25
C LEU A 3 -4.51 -0.78 7.68
N LEU A 4 -3.22 -0.81 7.38
CA LEU A 4 -2.57 0.21 6.56
C LEU A 4 -2.34 -0.37 5.16
N ALA A 5 -3.08 0.11 4.17
CA ALA A 5 -3.01 -0.35 2.79
C ALA A 5 -2.17 0.60 1.93
N MET A 6 -1.39 0.04 1.00
CA MET A 6 -0.52 0.79 0.11
C MET A 6 -0.56 0.24 -1.31
N LYS A 7 -0.74 1.13 -2.28
CA LYS A 7 -0.46 0.91 -3.71
C LYS A 7 0.75 1.78 -4.06
N PRO A 8 1.95 1.20 -4.29
CA PRO A 8 3.17 1.99 -4.41
C PRO A 8 3.43 2.59 -5.81
N GLY A 9 2.88 2.00 -6.88
CA GLY A 9 3.16 2.37 -8.27
C GLY A 9 2.29 3.50 -8.82
N HIS A 10 1.93 3.42 -10.11
CA HIS A 10 1.05 4.38 -10.81
C HIS A 10 -0.19 4.71 -9.97
N ASP A 11 -0.57 5.98 -9.85
CA ASP A 11 -1.64 6.45 -8.95
C ASP A 11 -1.47 5.91 -7.53
N GLY A 12 -0.27 6.14 -6.99
CA GLY A 12 0.11 5.64 -5.69
C GLY A 12 -0.86 6.10 -4.61
N ASN A 13 -1.29 5.18 -3.75
CA ASN A 13 -2.29 5.45 -2.73
C ASN A 13 -1.90 4.82 -1.39
N LEU A 14 -2.25 5.51 -0.30
CA LEU A 14 -2.24 4.98 1.05
C LEU A 14 -3.65 5.10 1.64
N ALA A 15 -4.13 4.06 2.32
CA ALA A 15 -5.40 4.09 3.01
C ALA A 15 -5.29 3.43 4.38
N TYR A 16 -5.97 3.99 5.37
CA TYR A 16 -6.05 3.40 6.70
C TYR A 16 -7.49 3.04 7.03
N ILE A 17 -7.69 1.78 7.42
CA ILE A 17 -9.00 1.24 7.78
C ILE A 17 -8.95 0.84 9.25
N ALA A 18 -9.80 1.42 10.08
CA ALA A 18 -9.94 1.07 11.48
C ALA A 18 -11.38 0.70 11.78
N ASN A 19 -11.60 -0.44 12.43
CA ASN A 19 -12.92 -0.91 12.89
C ASN A 19 -13.98 -0.92 11.77
N GLY A 20 -13.57 -1.31 10.56
CA GLY A 20 -14.44 -1.37 9.39
C GLY A 20 -14.75 -0.03 8.74
N ARG A 21 -14.05 1.05 9.12
CA ARG A 21 -14.22 2.40 8.58
C ARG A 21 -12.95 2.87 7.88
N LEU A 22 -13.11 3.61 6.78
CA LEU A 22 -12.01 4.34 6.16
C LEU A 22 -11.73 5.59 7.00
N GLU A 23 -10.56 5.65 7.61
CA GLU A 23 -10.15 6.79 8.44
C GLU A 23 -9.45 7.87 7.59
N PHE A 24 -8.60 7.45 6.64
CA PHE A 24 -8.06 8.34 5.62
C PHE A 24 -7.73 7.59 4.33
N SER A 25 -7.64 8.35 3.23
CA SER A 25 -7.00 7.91 1.99
C SER A 25 -6.22 9.07 1.38
N PHE A 26 -4.95 8.82 1.08
CA PHE A 26 -4.04 9.75 0.42
C PHE A 26 -3.73 9.23 -0.98
N GLU A 27 -3.74 10.14 -1.95
CA GLU A 27 -3.53 9.83 -3.35
C GLU A 27 -2.37 10.70 -3.85
N ALA A 28 -1.25 10.07 -4.19
CA ALA A 28 -0.04 10.77 -4.62
C ALA A 28 -0.30 11.74 -5.78
N GLU A 29 -1.15 11.36 -6.73
CA GLU A 29 -1.53 12.26 -7.84
C GLU A 29 -2.34 13.47 -7.35
N LYS A 30 -3.32 13.28 -6.46
CA LYS A 30 -4.21 14.37 -6.01
C LYS A 30 -3.49 15.32 -5.07
N ASP A 31 -2.61 14.78 -4.23
CA ASP A 31 -1.89 15.54 -3.22
C ASP A 31 -0.66 16.28 -3.79
N SER A 32 -0.13 15.82 -4.94
CA SER A 32 1.03 16.46 -5.60
C SER A 32 0.71 17.19 -6.91
N GLY A 33 -0.42 16.88 -7.54
CA GLY A 33 -0.77 17.35 -8.89
C GLY A 33 -0.02 16.65 -10.03
N ASN A 34 0.91 15.74 -9.73
CA ASN A 34 1.67 15.01 -10.74
C ASN A 34 0.92 13.74 -11.15
N ARG A 35 0.60 13.64 -12.44
CA ARG A 35 -0.07 12.46 -12.97
C ARG A 35 0.73 11.18 -12.74
N TYR A 36 0.03 10.11 -12.35
CA TYR A 36 0.60 8.79 -12.18
C TYR A 36 1.68 8.70 -11.09
N ALA A 37 1.68 9.66 -10.16
CA ALA A 37 2.71 9.74 -9.13
C ALA A 37 2.71 8.48 -8.23
N PRO A 38 3.89 7.92 -7.92
CA PRO A 38 4.01 6.84 -6.95
C PRO A 38 3.98 7.35 -5.51
N ILE A 39 3.82 6.44 -4.55
CA ILE A 39 4.02 6.74 -3.12
C ILE A 39 5.52 6.81 -2.82
N GLY A 40 5.95 7.96 -2.28
CA GLY A 40 7.29 8.16 -1.75
C GLY A 40 7.36 8.09 -0.23
N ALA A 41 8.57 8.24 0.32
CA ALA A 41 8.80 8.23 1.77
C ALA A 41 8.02 9.34 2.50
N THR A 42 7.91 10.53 1.90
CA THR A 42 7.16 11.65 2.51
C THR A 42 5.67 11.34 2.67
N ASN A 43 5.04 10.77 1.65
CA ASN A 43 3.64 10.35 1.71
C ASN A 43 3.43 9.26 2.78
N LEU A 44 4.37 8.31 2.89
CA LEU A 44 4.32 7.26 3.90
C LEU A 44 4.46 7.84 5.32
N ILE A 45 5.40 8.75 5.54
CA ILE A 45 5.57 9.42 6.84
C ILE A 45 4.31 10.18 7.21
N GLU A 46 3.69 10.89 6.26
CA GLU A 46 2.42 11.59 6.53
C GLU A 46 1.31 10.61 6.89
N ALA A 47 1.11 9.52 6.15
CA ALA A 47 0.16 8.46 6.52
C ALA A 47 0.41 7.89 7.91
N MET A 48 1.67 7.66 8.27
CA MET A 48 2.03 7.17 9.60
C MET A 48 1.66 8.18 10.70
N ARG A 49 1.74 9.50 10.46
CA ARG A 49 1.30 10.52 11.44
C ARG A 49 -0.20 10.49 11.69
N HIS A 50 -1.00 10.06 10.71
CA HIS A 50 -2.45 9.87 10.83
C HIS A 50 -2.84 8.45 11.24
N THR A 51 -1.86 7.58 11.50
CA THR A 51 -2.07 6.19 11.95
C THR A 51 -1.80 6.12 13.46
N PRO A 52 -2.84 6.17 14.31
CA PRO A 52 -2.66 6.37 15.76
C PRO A 52 -2.01 5.18 16.48
N ASP A 53 -2.19 3.96 15.96
CA ASP A 53 -1.69 2.72 16.54
C ASP A 53 -1.02 1.86 15.47
N ILE A 54 -0.12 0.98 15.90
CA ILE A 54 0.47 -0.03 15.00
C ILE A 54 -0.65 -0.86 14.36
N PRO A 55 -0.69 -0.94 13.01
CA PRO A 55 -1.73 -1.69 12.32
C PRO A 55 -1.55 -3.19 12.58
N GLU A 56 -2.66 -3.93 12.56
CA GLU A 56 -2.64 -5.40 12.67
C GLU A 56 -2.11 -6.03 11.39
N ALA A 57 -2.29 -5.35 10.25
CA ALA A 57 -1.68 -5.74 8.98
C ALA A 57 -1.30 -4.53 8.11
N ILE A 58 -0.20 -4.69 7.37
CA ILE A 58 0.13 -3.88 6.20
C ILE A 58 -0.33 -4.65 4.97
N VAL A 59 -1.10 -4.02 4.11
CA VAL A 59 -1.62 -4.61 2.87
C VAL A 59 -0.99 -3.89 1.69
N ILE A 60 -0.21 -4.58 0.87
CA ILE A 60 0.48 -3.98 -0.28
C ILE A 60 -0.10 -4.57 -1.55
N SER A 61 -0.74 -3.73 -2.35
CA SER A 61 -1.09 -4.09 -3.72
C SER A 61 0.12 -3.86 -4.63
N GLY A 62 0.01 -4.28 -5.89
CA GLY A 62 1.09 -4.12 -6.85
C GLY A 62 0.79 -3.18 -8.02
N TRP A 63 1.85 -2.94 -8.77
CA TRP A 63 1.84 -2.35 -10.10
C TRP A 63 2.99 -2.92 -10.94
N SER A 64 3.10 -2.50 -12.19
CA SER A 64 4.20 -2.84 -13.09
C SER A 64 4.99 -1.58 -13.47
N ALA A 65 6.32 -1.66 -13.46
CA ALA A 65 7.16 -0.55 -13.89
C ALA A 65 7.07 -0.35 -15.42
N GLY A 66 6.99 0.92 -15.84
CA GLY A 66 6.86 1.27 -17.25
C GLY A 66 5.42 1.18 -17.75
N VAL A 67 5.26 1.02 -19.06
CA VAL A 67 3.95 0.98 -19.73
C VAL A 67 3.42 -0.44 -19.96
N ASP A 68 4.28 -1.45 -19.78
CA ASP A 68 3.92 -2.85 -19.95
C ASP A 68 3.28 -3.40 -18.64
N PRO A 69 2.03 -3.88 -18.67
CA PRO A 69 1.38 -4.54 -17.53
C PRO A 69 2.14 -5.77 -17.00
N MET A 70 2.98 -6.40 -17.84
CA MET A 70 3.86 -7.54 -17.52
C MET A 70 5.30 -7.13 -17.16
N GLY A 71 5.59 -5.83 -17.12
CA GLY A 71 6.89 -5.29 -16.75
C GLY A 71 7.34 -5.65 -15.32
N ARG A 72 8.48 -5.07 -14.91
CA ARG A 72 9.10 -5.38 -13.61
C ARG A 72 8.10 -5.06 -12.47
N PRO A 73 7.84 -6.00 -11.54
CA PRO A 73 6.85 -5.79 -10.49
C PRO A 73 7.28 -4.69 -9.50
N ILE A 74 6.30 -3.89 -9.09
CA ILE A 74 6.39 -2.97 -7.95
C ILE A 74 5.41 -3.48 -6.88
N GLY A 75 5.85 -3.54 -5.61
CA GLY A 75 5.07 -4.14 -4.55
C GLY A 75 4.78 -5.61 -4.83
N ALA A 76 3.51 -5.99 -4.83
CA ALA A 76 3.09 -7.35 -5.17
C ALA A 76 3.16 -7.69 -6.67
N GLY A 77 3.36 -6.71 -7.56
CA GLY A 77 3.20 -6.86 -9.01
C GLY A 77 1.76 -6.63 -9.50
N TYR A 78 1.59 -6.22 -10.76
CA TYR A 78 0.27 -5.83 -11.27
C TYR A 78 -0.61 -7.05 -11.56
N MET A 79 -0.20 -7.93 -12.47
CA MET A 79 -1.05 -9.04 -12.90
C MET A 79 -0.71 -10.35 -12.17
N GLY A 80 -1.74 -11.13 -11.88
CA GLY A 80 -1.61 -12.47 -11.31
C GLY A 80 -2.93 -13.03 -10.81
N LEU A 81 -3.13 -14.35 -10.91
CA LEU A 81 -4.31 -15.05 -10.37
C LEU A 81 -4.01 -15.70 -9.01
N GLU A 82 -2.78 -15.56 -8.53
CA GLU A 82 -2.33 -16.22 -7.34
C GLU A 82 -3.08 -15.67 -6.11
N PRO A 83 -3.42 -16.54 -5.15
CA PRO A 83 -3.95 -16.08 -3.87
C PRO A 83 -3.00 -15.07 -3.22
N PRO A 84 -3.53 -14.10 -2.45
CA PRO A 84 -2.70 -13.20 -1.65
C PRO A 84 -1.68 -13.95 -0.80
N SER A 85 -0.44 -13.47 -0.77
CA SER A 85 0.57 -14.04 0.13
C SER A 85 0.53 -13.34 1.48
N LEU A 86 0.54 -14.13 2.55
CA LEU A 86 0.52 -13.66 3.94
C LEU A 86 1.82 -14.06 4.62
N SER A 87 2.50 -13.09 5.22
CA SER A 87 3.66 -13.31 6.08
C SER A 87 3.56 -12.45 7.35
N GLU A 88 4.51 -12.63 8.27
CA GLU A 88 4.65 -11.82 9.47
C GLU A 88 5.97 -11.07 9.43
N ILE A 89 5.94 -9.79 9.79
CA ILE A 89 7.09 -8.90 9.87
C ILE A 89 7.18 -8.25 11.24
N SER A 90 8.34 -7.72 11.61
CA SER A 90 8.50 -6.88 12.79
C SER A 90 8.50 -5.41 12.41
N LEU A 91 7.59 -4.62 12.99
CA LEU A 91 7.53 -3.18 12.85
C LEU A 91 7.71 -2.54 14.23
N PHE A 92 8.80 -1.80 14.44
CA PHE A 92 9.17 -1.23 15.74
C PHE A 92 9.17 -2.26 16.89
N GLY A 93 9.56 -3.50 16.60
CA GLY A 93 9.59 -4.59 17.57
C GLY A 93 8.24 -5.27 17.82
N GLN A 94 7.15 -4.82 17.18
CA GLN A 94 5.84 -5.46 17.26
C GLN A 94 5.60 -6.36 16.04
N PRO A 95 5.00 -7.55 16.21
CA PRO A 95 4.61 -8.40 15.08
C PRO A 95 3.44 -7.77 14.32
N VAL A 96 3.57 -7.70 13.00
CA VAL A 96 2.55 -7.17 12.09
C VAL A 96 2.42 -8.12 10.90
N LYS A 97 1.19 -8.37 10.45
CA LYS A 97 0.96 -9.17 9.24
C LYS A 97 1.30 -8.35 7.99
N LEU A 98 1.95 -8.97 7.01
CA LEU A 98 2.15 -8.41 5.69
C LEU A 98 1.36 -9.22 4.67
N LEU A 99 0.44 -8.56 3.98
CA LEU A 99 -0.38 -9.16 2.92
C LEU A 99 0.00 -8.54 1.58
N LEU A 100 0.37 -9.36 0.59
CA LEU A 100 0.67 -8.90 -0.77
C LEU A 100 -0.42 -9.36 -1.73
N ILE A 101 -0.97 -8.44 -2.54
CA ILE A 101 -2.11 -8.69 -3.43
C ILE A 101 -1.83 -8.21 -4.86
N ARG A 102 -2.09 -9.06 -5.86
CA ARG A 102 -2.00 -8.74 -7.28
C ARG A 102 -3.38 -8.40 -7.85
N HIS A 103 -3.42 -7.65 -8.94
CA HIS A 103 -4.62 -7.26 -9.67
C HIS A 103 -4.94 -8.24 -10.82
N GLN A 104 -6.22 -8.25 -11.19
CA GLN A 104 -6.86 -8.96 -12.30
C GLN A 104 -7.84 -8.00 -12.95
#